data_AF-A0A2V5MZY8-F1
#
_entry.id   AF-A0A2V5MZY8-F1
#
_cell.length_a   1.000
_cell.length_b   1.000
_cell.length_c   1.000
_cell.angle_alpha   90.00
_cell.angle_beta   90.00
_cell.angle_gamma   90.00
#
_symmetry.space_group_name_H-M   'P 1'
#
loop_
_entity.id
_entity.type
_entity.pdbx_description
1 polymer ?
#
loop_
_entity_poly.entity_id
_entity_poly.type
_entity_poly.pdbx_seq_one_letter_code
_entity_poly.pdbx_strand_id
1 'polypeptide(L)'
;GHILLFRYARNPSGASADASMHFWLYRVLQLGVLLLAAGTILGGVWANYSWGRFWGWDPKETWALIALLCYITTLHGRLAGWWTEFGLVVASVVCFLAVLMAWYGVNFVLGKGLHSYGFGIGGETYVATFVIADLLFVAFAIWRYRSSKRVRAEADAEVEQAAVS
;
A
#
# COMPACT_ATOMS: atom_id res chain seq x y z
N GLY A 1 5.25 2.17 -5.82
CA GLY A 1 3.98 2.92 -5.85
C GLY A 1 4.18 4.39 -6.21
N HIS A 2 4.89 5.14 -5.37
CA HIS A 2 4.94 6.61 -5.42
C HIS A 2 5.39 7.23 -6.74
N ILE A 3 6.41 6.66 -7.41
CA ILE A 3 6.87 7.14 -8.73
C ILE A 3 5.75 7.01 -9.77
N LEU A 4 5.03 5.88 -9.78
CA LEU A 4 3.90 5.67 -10.68
C LEU A 4 2.74 6.60 -10.33
N LEU A 5 2.42 6.79 -9.05
CA LEU A 5 1.41 7.76 -8.58
C LEU A 5 1.71 9.17 -9.07
N PHE A 6 2.97 9.60 -8.96
CA PHE A 6 3.42 10.89 -9.47
C PHE A 6 3.28 11.00 -10.99
N ARG A 7 3.64 9.95 -11.74
CA ARG A 7 3.43 9.90 -13.18
C ARG A 7 1.95 9.95 -13.55
N TYR A 8 1.08 9.26 -12.80
CA TYR A 8 -0.37 9.35 -12.98
C TYR A 8 -0.92 10.74 -12.67
N ALA A 9 -0.38 11.44 -11.67
CA ALA A 9 -0.77 12.81 -11.36
C ALA A 9 -0.37 13.80 -12.47
N ARG A 10 0.79 13.60 -13.12
CA ARG A 10 1.25 14.45 -14.24
C ARG A 10 0.62 14.10 -15.58
N ASN A 11 0.61 12.81 -15.95
CA ASN A 11 0.13 12.34 -17.24
C ASN A 11 -0.53 10.95 -17.12
N PRO A 12 -1.87 10.88 -16.89
CA PRO A 12 -2.59 9.63 -16.68
C PRO A 12 -2.55 8.65 -17.86
N SER A 13 -2.51 9.13 -19.11
CA SER A 13 -2.50 8.28 -20.31
C SER A 13 -1.13 7.64 -20.51
N GLY A 14 -0.05 8.42 -20.41
CA GLY A 14 1.31 7.91 -20.51
C GLY A 14 1.72 7.02 -19.33
N ALA A 15 1.15 7.23 -18.15
CA ALA A 15 1.38 6.37 -17.00
C ALA A 15 0.76 4.98 -17.20
N SER A 16 -0.51 4.91 -17.62
CA SER A 16 -1.21 3.63 -17.88
C SER A 16 -0.53 2.79 -18.97
N ALA A 17 0.12 3.44 -19.94
CA ALA A 17 0.79 2.77 -21.05
C ALA A 17 2.13 2.11 -20.66
N ASP A 18 2.70 2.45 -19.50
CA ASP A 18 3.98 1.90 -19.04
C ASP A 18 3.81 0.50 -18.41
N ALA A 19 3.63 -0.50 -19.26
CA ALA A 19 3.44 -1.88 -18.83
C ALA A 19 4.65 -2.42 -18.03
N SER A 20 5.86 -1.94 -18.33
CA SER A 20 7.09 -2.39 -17.68
C SER A 20 7.13 -2.04 -16.20
N MET A 21 6.75 -0.81 -15.84
CA MET A 21 6.75 -0.38 -14.45
C MET A 21 5.67 -1.08 -13.62
N HIS A 22 4.49 -1.31 -14.20
CA HIS A 22 3.42 -2.04 -13.51
C HIS A 22 3.79 -3.51 -13.30
N PHE A 23 4.48 -4.13 -14.27
CA PHE A 23 5.03 -5.47 -14.12
C PHE A 23 6.02 -5.56 -12.96
N TRP A 24 7.01 -4.65 -12.90
CA TRP A 24 7.97 -4.62 -11.79
C TRP A 24 7.31 -4.34 -10.45
N LEU A 25 6.33 -3.43 -10.40
CA LEU A 25 5.56 -3.17 -9.20
C LEU A 25 4.89 -4.45 -8.68
N TYR A 26 4.24 -5.20 -9.58
CA TYR A 26 3.59 -6.46 -9.25
C TYR A 26 4.58 -7.51 -8.73
N ARG A 27 5.76 -7.64 -9.36
CA ARG A 27 6.84 -8.54 -8.91
C ARG A 27 7.35 -8.19 -7.51
N VAL A 28 7.54 -6.91 -7.22
CA VAL A 28 7.97 -6.46 -5.89
C VAL A 28 6.91 -6.76 -4.83
N LEU A 29 5.61 -6.63 -5.15
CA LEU A 29 4.54 -7.03 -4.23
C LEU A 29 4.56 -8.53 -3.94
N GLN A 30 4.84 -9.38 -4.94
CA GLN A 30 5.02 -10.82 -4.75
C GLN A 30 6.20 -11.15 -3.84
N LEU A 31 7.35 -10.49 -4.04
CA LEU A 31 8.49 -10.63 -3.14
C LEU A 31 8.16 -10.13 -1.73
N GLY A 32 7.41 -9.04 -1.61
CA GLY A 32 6.92 -8.53 -0.33
C GLY A 32 6.11 -9.58 0.43
N VAL A 33 5.18 -10.28 -0.23
CA VAL A 33 4.39 -11.35 0.40
C VAL A 33 5.28 -12.48 0.90
N LEU A 34 6.23 -12.92 0.08
CA LEU A 34 7.16 -13.99 0.45
C LEU A 34 7.98 -13.61 1.69
N LEU A 35 8.55 -12.41 1.70
CA LEU A 35 9.37 -11.91 2.81
C LEU A 35 8.53 -11.64 4.06
N LEU A 36 7.32 -11.09 3.94
CA LEU A 36 6.41 -10.88 5.07
C LEU A 36 5.96 -12.21 5.67
N ALA A 37 5.61 -13.19 4.85
CA ALA A 37 5.19 -14.51 5.31
C ALA A 37 6.35 -15.21 6.04
N ALA A 38 7.53 -15.27 5.41
CA ALA A 38 8.71 -15.85 6.02
C ALA A 38 9.10 -15.12 7.31
N GLY A 39 9.09 -13.78 7.31
CA GLY A 39 9.39 -12.95 8.48
C GLY A 39 8.40 -13.15 9.62
N THR A 40 7.11 -13.31 9.33
CA THR A 40 6.07 -13.57 10.33
C THR A 40 6.26 -14.94 10.97
N ILE A 41 6.56 -15.97 10.18
CA ILE A 41 6.84 -17.32 10.68
C ILE A 41 8.12 -17.34 11.52
N LEU A 42 9.22 -16.77 11.02
CA LEU A 42 10.48 -16.67 11.77
C LEU A 42 10.29 -15.89 13.07
N GLY A 43 9.50 -14.82 13.04
CA GLY A 43 9.12 -14.06 14.23
C GLY A 43 8.39 -14.91 15.27
N GLY A 44 7.41 -15.71 14.85
CA GLY A 44 6.69 -16.64 15.74
C GLY A 44 7.60 -17.73 16.32
N VAL A 45 8.52 -18.27 15.52
CA VAL A 45 9.53 -19.24 16.00
C VAL A 45 10.42 -18.61 17.07
N TRP A 46 10.90 -17.40 16.83
CA TRP A 46 11.73 -16.67 17.80
C TRP A 46 10.96 -16.32 19.08
N ALA A 47 9.69 -15.93 18.97
CA ALA A 47 8.81 -15.69 20.12
C ALA A 47 8.63 -16.96 20.97
N ASN A 48 8.53 -18.13 20.32
CA ASN A 48 8.45 -19.42 21.01
C ASN A 48 9.72 -19.72 21.82
N TYR A 49 10.89 -19.44 21.26
CA TYR A 49 12.15 -19.61 21.98
C TYR A 49 12.32 -18.59 23.13
N SER A 50 11.77 -17.39 23.00
CA SER A 50 11.97 -16.31 23.97
C SER A 50 10.99 -16.35 25.15
N TRP A 51 9.73 -16.69 24.89
CA TRP A 51 8.65 -16.63 25.89
C TRP A 51 7.81 -17.91 25.96
N GLY A 52 8.22 -18.99 25.30
CA GLY A 52 7.56 -20.30 25.37
C GLY A 52 6.22 -20.40 24.64
N ARG A 53 5.87 -19.42 23.79
CA ARG A 53 4.67 -19.47 22.94
C ARG A 53 4.96 -19.00 21.52
N PHE A 54 4.37 -19.68 20.53
CA PHE A 54 4.51 -19.35 19.12
C PHE A 54 3.71 -18.09 18.70
N TRP A 55 2.56 -17.86 19.32
CA TRP A 55 1.67 -16.74 18.99
C TRP A 55 0.85 -16.36 20.23
N GLY A 56 0.68 -15.07 20.49
CA GLY A 56 -0.05 -14.50 21.62
C GLY A 56 -1.06 -13.40 21.27
N TRP A 57 -1.32 -13.12 19.99
CA TRP A 57 -2.20 -12.03 19.53
C TRP A 57 -1.83 -10.65 20.06
N ASP A 58 -0.54 -10.44 20.37
CA ASP A 58 -0.12 -9.11 20.77
C ASP A 58 -0.20 -8.14 19.57
N PRO A 59 -0.22 -6.82 19.80
CA PRO A 59 -0.34 -5.86 18.72
C PRO A 59 0.69 -6.06 17.60
N LYS A 60 1.90 -6.54 17.90
CA LYS A 60 2.96 -6.72 16.89
C LYS A 60 2.70 -7.92 16.00
N GLU A 61 2.32 -9.04 16.60
CA GLU A 61 1.91 -10.25 15.89
C GLU A 61 0.65 -9.98 15.03
N THR A 62 -0.34 -9.29 15.59
CA THR A 62 -1.59 -8.97 14.89
C THR A 62 -1.34 -8.07 13.68
N TRP A 63 -0.52 -7.01 13.82
CA TRP A 63 -0.21 -6.13 12.71
C TRP A 63 0.71 -6.77 11.65
N ALA A 64 1.59 -7.70 12.04
CA ALA A 64 2.34 -8.50 11.07
C ALA A 64 1.40 -9.34 10.20
N LEU A 65 0.37 -9.96 10.80
CA LEU A 65 -0.67 -10.67 10.08
C LEU A 65 -1.51 -9.74 9.19
N ILE A 66 -1.93 -8.58 9.69
CA ILE A 66 -2.68 -7.59 8.90
C ILE A 66 -1.87 -7.14 7.68
N ALA A 67 -0.59 -6.81 7.85
CA ALA A 67 0.28 -6.42 6.75
C ALA A 67 0.39 -7.54 5.70
N LEU A 68 0.57 -8.79 6.13
CA LEU A 68 0.60 -9.94 5.22
C LEU A 68 -0.72 -10.08 4.46
N LEU A 69 -1.86 -9.95 5.14
CA LEU A 69 -3.18 -10.01 4.52
C LEU A 69 -3.40 -8.88 3.51
N CYS A 70 -3.00 -7.63 3.81
CA CYS A 70 -3.07 -6.53 2.86
C CYS A 70 -2.33 -6.82 1.55
N TYR A 71 -1.14 -7.40 1.66
CA TYR A 71 -0.33 -7.81 0.50
C TYR A 71 -0.99 -8.96 -0.29
N ILE A 72 -1.49 -9.99 0.39
CA ILE A 72 -2.20 -11.12 -0.24
C ILE A 72 -3.47 -10.64 -0.94
N THR A 73 -4.29 -9.82 -0.30
CA THR A 73 -5.53 -9.27 -0.88
C THR A 73 -5.23 -8.44 -2.11
N THR A 74 -4.16 -7.65 -2.11
CA THR A 74 -3.73 -6.85 -3.27
C THR A 74 -3.36 -7.74 -4.46
N LEU A 75 -2.58 -8.81 -4.23
CA LEU A 75 -2.25 -9.76 -5.30
C LEU A 75 -3.46 -10.57 -5.76
N HIS A 76 -4.29 -11.03 -4.83
CA HIS A 76 -5.48 -11.81 -5.15
C HIS A 76 -6.45 -10.99 -5.99
N GLY A 77 -6.69 -9.74 -5.61
CA GLY A 77 -7.53 -8.85 -6.39
C GLY A 77 -6.97 -8.58 -7.79
N ARG A 78 -5.64 -8.53 -7.96
CA ARG A 78 -5.03 -8.41 -9.30
C ARG A 78 -5.28 -9.65 -10.15
N LEU A 79 -5.15 -10.85 -9.57
CA LEU A 79 -5.44 -12.11 -10.25
C LEU A 79 -6.94 -12.27 -10.57
N ALA A 80 -7.81 -11.80 -9.67
CA ALA A 80 -9.26 -11.81 -9.84
C ALA A 80 -9.79 -10.70 -10.78
N GLY A 81 -8.91 -9.84 -11.30
CA GLY A 81 -9.30 -8.74 -12.19
C GLY A 81 -10.04 -7.59 -11.52
N TRP A 82 -10.03 -7.49 -10.19
CA TRP A 82 -10.73 -6.44 -9.43
C TRP A 82 -10.04 -5.08 -9.53
N TRP A 83 -8.72 -5.06 -9.81
CA TRP A 83 -7.90 -3.86 -9.78
C TRP A 83 -7.41 -3.47 -11.18
N THR A 84 -7.64 -2.21 -11.53
CA THR A 84 -6.98 -1.57 -12.68
C THR A 84 -5.51 -1.29 -12.37
N GLU A 85 -4.71 -0.94 -13.40
CA GLU A 85 -3.30 -0.53 -13.23
C GLU A 85 -3.15 0.56 -12.15
N PHE A 86 -3.99 1.60 -12.20
CA PHE A 86 -4.01 2.67 -11.21
C PHE A 86 -4.36 2.13 -9.80
N GLY A 87 -5.35 1.25 -9.72
CA GLY A 87 -5.73 0.60 -8.47
C GLY A 87 -4.56 -0.15 -7.82
N LEU A 88 -3.79 -0.90 -8.62
CA LEU A 88 -2.61 -1.63 -8.13
C LEU A 88 -1.53 -0.68 -7.58
N VAL A 89 -1.34 0.48 -8.21
CA VAL A 89 -0.42 1.51 -7.73
C VAL A 89 -0.87 2.05 -6.36
N VAL A 90 -2.14 2.37 -6.20
CA VAL A 90 -2.69 2.83 -4.92
C VAL A 90 -2.58 1.74 -3.85
N ALA A 91 -2.94 0.50 -4.18
CA ALA A 91 -2.83 -0.64 -3.27
C ALA A 91 -1.39 -0.85 -2.78
N SER A 92 -0.40 -0.67 -3.66
CA SER A 92 1.02 -0.77 -3.27
C SER A 92 1.44 0.24 -2.19
N VAL A 93 0.83 1.42 -2.17
CA VAL A 93 1.08 2.43 -1.13
C VAL A 93 0.38 2.06 0.17
N VAL A 94 -0.87 1.57 0.10
CA VAL A 94 -1.59 1.07 1.28
C VAL A 94 -0.84 -0.10 1.93
N CYS A 95 -0.33 -1.03 1.13
CA CYS A 95 0.53 -2.12 1.58
C CYS A 95 1.77 -1.61 2.33
N PHE A 96 2.43 -0.59 1.81
CA PHE A 96 3.59 0.03 2.47
C PHE A 96 3.21 0.68 3.81
N LEU A 97 2.08 1.40 3.87
CA LEU A 97 1.56 1.99 5.10
C LEU A 97 1.23 0.91 6.16
N ALA A 98 0.71 -0.25 5.76
CA ALA A 98 0.45 -1.37 6.66
C ALA A 98 1.74 -1.92 7.29
N VAL A 99 2.81 -2.06 6.51
CA VAL A 99 4.14 -2.46 7.01
C VAL A 99 4.72 -1.40 7.94
N LEU A 100 4.57 -0.12 7.59
CA LEU A 100 5.01 0.99 8.43
C LEU A 100 4.24 1.00 9.77
N MET A 101 2.95 0.68 9.78
CA MET A 101 2.18 0.50 11.03
C MET A 101 2.67 -0.69 11.85
N ALA A 102 2.91 -1.84 11.22
CA ALA A 102 3.41 -3.03 11.89
C ALA A 102 4.79 -2.84 12.53
N TRP A 103 5.68 -2.09 11.87
CA TRP A 103 7.04 -1.84 12.37
C TRP A 103 7.12 -0.61 13.28
N TYR A 104 6.64 0.54 12.84
CA TYR A 104 6.75 1.79 13.60
C TYR A 104 5.56 2.01 14.53
N GLY A 105 4.35 1.86 14.00
CA GLY A 105 3.13 2.22 14.72
C GLY A 105 2.87 1.34 15.95
N VAL A 106 3.12 0.04 15.88
CA VAL A 106 3.00 -0.83 17.06
C VAL A 106 4.01 -0.43 18.16
N ASN A 107 5.24 -0.11 17.77
CA ASN A 107 6.30 0.20 18.74
C ASN A 107 6.13 1.58 19.39
N PHE A 108 5.66 2.60 18.66
CA PHE A 108 5.61 3.98 19.15
C PHE A 108 4.20 4.53 19.39
N VAL A 109 3.18 4.09 18.64
CA VAL A 109 1.80 4.61 18.74
C VAL A 109 0.94 3.78 19.69
N LEU A 110 1.07 2.44 19.64
CA LEU A 110 0.25 1.55 20.47
C LEU A 110 0.89 1.23 21.82
N GLY A 111 2.20 1.39 21.98
CA GLY A 111 2.93 1.43 23.26
C GLY A 111 2.75 0.23 24.21
N LYS A 112 2.06 -0.83 23.78
CA LYS A 112 1.65 -1.95 24.65
C LYS A 112 2.10 -3.28 24.06
N GLY A 113 2.86 -4.03 24.85
CA GLY A 113 3.29 -5.39 24.56
C GLY A 113 4.75 -5.63 24.96
N LEU A 114 5.09 -6.89 25.24
CA LEU A 114 6.45 -7.37 25.59
C LEU A 114 7.49 -7.12 24.47
N HIS A 115 7.01 -6.73 23.29
CA HIS A 115 7.80 -6.46 22.09
C HIS A 115 8.04 -4.97 21.79
N SER A 116 7.53 -4.07 22.65
CA SER A 116 7.77 -2.64 22.52
C SER A 116 9.10 -2.27 23.18
N TYR A 117 10.13 -2.04 22.38
CA TYR A 117 11.45 -1.58 22.84
C TYR A 117 11.65 -0.07 22.66
N GLY A 118 10.67 0.62 22.08
CA GLY A 118 10.76 2.02 21.67
C GLY A 118 10.25 2.99 22.73
N PHE A 119 11.03 3.24 23.79
CA PHE A 119 10.87 4.46 24.58
C PHE A 119 11.74 5.57 23.97
N GLY A 120 11.38 6.04 22.78
CA GLY A 120 12.12 7.05 22.03
C GLY A 120 11.37 8.38 21.97
N ILE A 121 11.87 9.39 22.68
CA ILE A 121 11.42 10.78 22.52
C ILE A 121 11.84 11.25 21.11
N GLY A 122 10.87 11.59 20.24
CA GLY A 122 11.12 12.47 19.08
C GLY A 122 10.96 11.92 17.66
N GLY A 123 10.35 10.76 17.43
CA GLY A 123 10.11 10.23 16.07
C GLY A 123 8.66 10.30 15.56
N GLU A 124 7.70 10.32 16.47
CA GLU A 124 6.27 10.07 16.16
C GLU A 124 5.71 11.14 15.22
N THR A 125 6.08 12.40 15.45
CA THR A 125 5.65 13.54 14.65
C THR A 125 6.13 13.44 13.21
N TYR A 126 7.36 12.98 12.97
CA TYR A 126 7.90 12.80 11.61
C TYR A 126 7.15 11.72 10.85
N VAL A 127 6.88 10.59 11.50
CA VAL A 127 6.14 9.49 10.86
C VAL A 127 4.68 9.86 10.64
N ALA A 128 4.03 10.49 11.62
CA ALA A 128 2.66 11.00 11.46
C ALA A 128 2.57 12.02 10.32
N THR A 129 3.50 12.97 10.25
CA THR A 129 3.56 13.97 9.18
C THR A 129 3.78 13.31 7.82
N PHE A 130 4.68 12.32 7.74
CA PHE A 130 4.90 11.55 6.52
C PHE A 130 3.64 10.80 6.08
N VAL A 131 2.96 10.10 6.98
CA VAL A 131 1.71 9.37 6.67
C VAL A 131 0.63 10.33 6.20
N ILE A 132 0.44 11.47 6.86
CA ILE A 132 -0.53 12.48 6.45
C ILE A 132 -0.19 13.02 5.06
N ALA A 133 1.07 13.40 4.82
CA ALA A 133 1.52 13.89 3.53
C ALA A 133 1.31 12.84 2.41
N ASP A 134 1.58 11.56 2.71
CA ASP A 134 1.40 10.45 1.77
C ASP A 134 -0.08 10.23 1.43
N LEU A 135 -0.96 10.26 2.44
CA LEU A 135 -2.41 10.15 2.24
C LEU A 135 -2.95 11.33 1.42
N LEU A 136 -2.48 12.55 1.68
CA LEU A 136 -2.84 13.73 0.89
C LEU A 136 -2.35 13.60 -0.56
N PHE A 137 -1.14 13.07 -0.77
CA PHE A 137 -0.60 12.83 -2.10
C PHE A 137 -1.40 11.79 -2.87
N VAL A 138 -1.76 10.67 -2.23
CA VAL A 138 -2.63 9.64 -2.81
C VAL A 138 -4.00 10.22 -3.14
N ALA A 139 -4.62 10.97 -2.22
CA ALA A 139 -5.91 11.62 -2.44
C ALA A 139 -5.87 12.59 -3.63
N PHE A 140 -4.81 13.40 -3.72
CA PHE A 140 -4.58 14.30 -4.84
C PHE A 140 -4.45 13.56 -6.17
N ALA A 141 -3.68 12.47 -6.20
CA ALA A 141 -3.52 11.67 -7.40
C ALA A 141 -4.81 10.96 -7.83
N ILE A 142 -5.62 10.45 -6.88
CA ILE A 142 -6.94 9.88 -7.15
C ILE A 142 -7.87 10.94 -7.73
N TRP A 143 -7.92 12.13 -7.12
CA TRP A 143 -8.72 13.24 -7.61
C TRP A 143 -8.32 13.61 -9.05
N ARG A 144 -7.02 13.76 -9.30
CA ARG A 144 -6.52 14.13 -10.63
C ARG A 144 -6.81 13.05 -11.68
N TYR A 145 -6.70 11.78 -11.32
CA TYR A 145 -7.04 10.65 -12.19
C TYR A 145 -8.52 10.63 -12.54
N ARG A 146 -9.41 10.81 -11.55
CA ARG A 146 -10.87 10.85 -11.76
C ARG A 146 -11.29 12.03 -12.63
N SER A 147 -10.75 13.22 -12.37
CA SER A 147 -11.02 14.42 -13.16
C SER A 147 -10.61 14.25 -14.62
N SER A 148 -9.44 13.65 -14.88
CA SER A 148 -9.00 13.38 -16.26
C SER A 148 -9.87 12.38 -17.00
N LYS A 149 -10.34 11.33 -16.30
CA LYS A 149 -11.22 10.33 -16.90
C LYS A 149 -12.58 10.94 -17.26
N ARG A 150 -13.08 11.84 -16.42
CA ARG A 150 -14.35 12.57 -16.65
C ARG A 150 -14.26 13.47 -17.88
N VAL A 151 -13.24 14.33 -17.95
CA VAL A 151 -13.02 15.23 -19.10
C VAL A 151 -12.89 14.47 -20.40
N ARG A 152 -12.21 13.32 -20.41
CA ARG A 152 -12.10 12.49 -21.62
C ARG A 152 -13.45 11.89 -22.03
N ALA A 153 -14.24 11.40 -21.08
CA ALA A 153 -15.57 10.87 -21.38
C ALA A 153 -16.53 11.94 -21.92
N GLU A 154 -16.44 13.17 -21.39
CA GLU A 154 -17.20 14.33 -21.90
C GLU A 154 -16.79 14.65 -23.36
N ALA A 155 -15.49 14.71 -23.66
CA ALA A 155 -14.99 14.96 -25.02
C ALA A 155 -15.36 13.85 -26.02
N ASP A 156 -15.26 12.58 -25.62
CA ASP A 156 -15.62 11.44 -26.47
C ASP A 156 -17.12 11.48 -26.83
N ALA A 157 -17.97 11.88 -25.88
CA ALA A 157 -19.41 12.03 -26.10
C ALA A 157 -19.76 13.19 -27.05
N GLU A 158 -19.04 14.32 -26.97
CA GLU A 158 -19.20 15.44 -27.90
C GLU A 158 -18.83 15.06 -29.34
N VAL A 159 -17.74 14.30 -29.52
CA VAL A 159 -17.31 13.81 -30.84
C VAL A 159 -18.33 12.84 -31.43
N GLU A 160 -18.87 11.93 -30.62
CA GLU A 160 -19.92 11.01 -31.06
C GLU A 160 -21.20 11.75 -31.47
N GLN A 161 -21.62 12.77 -30.70
CA GLN A 161 -22.76 13.60 -31.06
C GLN A 161 -22.54 14.36 -32.38
N ALA A 162 -21.35 14.90 -32.59
CA ALA A 162 -20.99 15.60 -33.82
C ALA A 162 -20.87 14.67 -35.05
N ALA A 163 -20.55 13.39 -34.86
CA ALA A 163 -20.46 12.42 -35.94
C ALA A 163 -21.84 11.90 -36.41
N VAL A 164 -22.87 12.07 -35.58
CA VAL A 164 -24.24 11.60 -35.85
C VAL A 164 -25.15 12.73 -36.37
N SER A 165 -24.71 13.99 -36.29
CA SER A 165 -25.38 15.19 -36.84
C SER A 165 -24.96 15.50 -38.28
#